data_AF-A0A967WY37-F1
#
_entry.id   AF-A0A967WY37-F1
#
_cell.length_a   1.000
_cell.length_b   1.000
_cell.length_c   1.000
_cell.angle_alpha   90.00
_cell.angle_beta   90.00
_cell.angle_gamma   90.00
#
_symmetry.space_group_name_H-M   'P 1'
#
loop_
_entity.id
_entity.type
_entity.pdbx_description
1 polymer ?
#
loop_
_entity_poly.entity_id
_entity_poly.type
_entity_poly.pdbx_seq_one_letter_code
_entity_poly.pdbx_strand_id
1 'polypeptide(L)' 'AASVAFETGQPARAAQLYTRALEDQPENPLARVGAARAALAQGDVRRAQEHTAGALRQAPNDPDVLIGLGDIFAD' A
#
# COMPACT_ATOMS: atom_id res chain seq x y z
N ALA A 1 9.67 -10.74 -1.57
CA ALA A 1 9.95 -10.15 -2.91
C ALA A 1 9.29 -8.78 -3.12
N ALA A 2 8.07 -8.53 -2.61
CA ALA A 2 7.44 -7.19 -2.70
C ALA A 2 8.12 -6.12 -1.81
N SER A 3 8.70 -6.50 -0.67
CA SER A 3 9.40 -5.59 0.25
C SER A 3 10.73 -5.04 -0.28
N VAL A 4 11.40 -5.73 -1.21
CA VAL A 4 12.73 -5.30 -1.75
C VAL A 4 12.60 -4.26 -2.88
N ALA A 5 11.43 -4.16 -3.52
CA ALA A 5 11.19 -3.13 -4.53
C ALA A 5 11.06 -1.71 -3.94
N PHE A 6 10.76 -1.61 -2.65
CA PHE A 6 10.56 -0.33 -1.95
C PHE A 6 11.86 0.46 -1.75
N GLU A 7 12.97 -0.23 -1.49
CA GLU A 7 14.26 0.43 -1.23
C GLU A 7 15.02 0.83 -2.50
N THR A 8 14.55 0.41 -3.69
CA THR A 8 15.29 0.57 -4.96
C THR A 8 14.82 1.72 -5.85
N GLY A 9 14.09 2.69 -5.29
CA GLY A 9 13.78 3.94 -6.01
C GLY A 9 12.88 3.76 -7.24
N GLN A 10 12.08 2.68 -7.30
CA GLN A 10 11.15 2.42 -8.41
C GLN A 10 9.68 2.39 -7.94
N PRO A 11 9.16 3.49 -7.36
CA PRO A 11 7.80 3.54 -6.84
C PRO A 11 6.73 3.32 -7.94
N ALA A 12 7.02 3.70 -9.18
CA ALA A 12 6.16 3.40 -10.33
C ALA A 12 6.00 1.90 -10.61
N ARG A 13 7.07 1.12 -10.44
CA ARG A 13 7.02 -0.34 -10.61
C ARG A 13 6.24 -1.00 -9.47
N ALA A 14 6.44 -0.52 -8.25
CA ALA A 14 5.66 -0.97 -7.09
C ALA A 14 4.15 -0.70 -7.32
N ALA A 15 3.78 0.50 -7.76
CA ALA A 15 2.40 0.83 -8.07
C ALA A 15 1.77 -0.11 -9.12
N GLN A 16 2.52 -0.45 -10.19
CA GLN A 16 2.06 -1.42 -11.19
C GLN A 16 1.86 -2.82 -10.60
N LEU A 17 2.78 -3.28 -9.75
CA LEU A 17 2.67 -4.59 -9.10
C LEU A 17 1.46 -4.67 -8.18
N TYR A 18 1.22 -3.63 -7.38
CA TYR A 18 0.06 -3.60 -6.48
C TYR A 18 -1.25 -3.41 -7.24
N THR A 19 -1.25 -2.70 -8.38
CA THR A 19 -2.43 -2.62 -9.24
C THR A 19 -2.83 -4.01 -9.72
N ARG A 20 -1.88 -4.80 -10.25
CA ARG A 20 -2.14 -6.19 -10.66
C ARG A 20 -2.57 -7.07 -9.49
N ALA A 21 -1.94 -6.93 -8.33
CA ALA A 21 -2.32 -7.68 -7.14
C ALA A 21 -3.77 -7.37 -6.71
N LEU A 22 -4.23 -6.13 -6.89
CA LEU A 22 -5.60 -5.72 -6.60
C LEU A 22 -6.60 -6.10 -7.71
N GLU A 23 -6.16 -6.30 -8.95
CA GLU A 23 -6.98 -6.90 -10.01
C GLU A 23 -7.29 -8.37 -9.70
N ASP A 24 -6.29 -9.13 -9.26
CA ASP A 24 -6.45 -10.55 -8.89
C ASP A 24 -7.14 -10.72 -7.53
N GLN A 25 -6.83 -9.85 -6.56
CA GLN A 25 -7.38 -9.90 -5.21
C GLN A 25 -7.89 -8.51 -4.79
N PRO A 26 -9.08 -8.12 -5.26
CA PRO A 26 -9.67 -6.82 -4.96
C PRO A 26 -9.95 -6.59 -3.48
N GLU A 27 -9.90 -7.63 -2.64
CA GLU A 27 -10.16 -7.54 -1.20
C GLU A 27 -8.92 -7.74 -0.34
N ASN A 28 -7.72 -7.78 -0.93
CA ASN A 28 -6.49 -7.96 -0.17
C ASN A 28 -6.06 -6.63 0.51
N PRO A 29 -6.13 -6.53 1.85
CA PRO A 29 -5.79 -5.30 2.55
C PRO A 29 -4.28 -5.02 2.51
N LEU A 30 -3.42 -6.05 2.53
CA LEU A 30 -1.97 -5.89 2.44
C LEU A 30 -1.53 -5.37 1.05
N ALA A 31 -2.21 -5.80 -0.01
CA ALA A 31 -1.99 -5.23 -1.34
C ALA A 31 -2.35 -3.74 -1.39
N ARG A 32 -3.41 -3.32 -0.68
CA ARG A 32 -3.76 -1.90 -0.52
C ARG A 32 -2.72 -1.13 0.29
N VAL A 33 -2.19 -1.70 1.38
CA VAL A 33 -1.08 -1.10 2.15
C VAL A 33 0.12 -0.84 1.24
N GLY A 34 0.49 -1.83 0.42
CA GLY A 34 1.57 -1.70 -0.55
C GLY A 34 1.30 -0.61 -1.61
N ALA A 35 0.07 -0.54 -2.13
CA ALA A 35 -0.34 0.51 -3.06
C ALA A 35 -0.28 1.90 -2.41
N ALA A 36 -0.68 2.02 -1.14
CA ALA A 36 -0.63 3.27 -0.39
C ALA A 36 0.81 3.78 -0.22
N ARG A 37 1.73 2.88 0.16
CA ARG A 37 3.17 3.18 0.26
C ARG A 37 3.76 3.60 -1.09
N ALA A 38 3.39 2.90 -2.17
CA ALA A 38 3.86 3.24 -3.52
C ALA A 38 3.38 4.64 -3.94
N ALA A 39 2.11 4.96 -3.68
CA ALA A 39 1.54 6.28 -3.96
C ALA A 39 2.24 7.41 -3.17
N LEU A 40 2.52 7.20 -1.88
CA LEU A 40 3.31 8.16 -1.09
C LEU A 40 4.70 8.40 -1.68
N ALA A 41 5.40 7.34 -2.06
CA ALA A 41 6.73 7.46 -2.66
C ALA A 41 6.71 8.17 -4.03
N GLN A 42 5.55 8.28 -4.67
CA GLN A 42 5.34 9.09 -5.89
C GLN A 42 4.91 10.54 -5.58
N GLY A 43 4.72 10.89 -4.31
CA GLY A 43 4.16 12.18 -3.87
C GLY A 43 2.63 12.28 -4.02
N ASP A 44 1.94 11.19 -4.38
CA ASP A 44 0.49 11.15 -4.51
C ASP A 44 -0.18 10.81 -3.18
N VAL A 45 -0.18 11.81 -2.29
CA VAL A 45 -0.75 11.68 -0.94
C VAL A 45 -2.25 11.35 -0.98
N ARG A 46 -2.98 11.84 -1.98
CA ARG A 46 -4.42 11.56 -2.10
C ARG A 46 -4.68 10.09 -2.36
N ARG A 47 -4.01 9.50 -3.35
CA ARG A 47 -4.15 8.06 -3.64
C ARG A 47 -3.65 7.20 -2.51
N ALA A 48 -2.59 7.64 -1.81
CA ALA A 48 -2.15 6.95 -0.61
C ALA A 48 -3.29 6.81 0.39
N GLN A 49 -3.92 7.92 0.79
CA GLN A 49 -5.03 7.97 1.74
C GLN A 49 -6.22 7.08 1.32
N GLU A 50 -6.58 7.07 0.03
CA GLU A 50 -7.64 6.21 -0.49
C GLU A 50 -7.34 4.72 -0.29
N HIS A 51 -6.11 4.31 -0.59
CA HIS A 51 -5.66 2.94 -0.40
C HIS A 51 -5.60 2.58 1.10
N THR A 52 -5.13 3.50 1.96
CA THR A 52 -5.12 3.34 3.41
C THR A 52 -6.53 3.12 3.98
N ALA A 53 -7.48 3.96 3.58
CA ALA A 53 -8.87 3.86 4.01
C ALA A 53 -9.53 2.57 3.51
N GLY A 54 -9.16 2.11 2.31
CA GLY A 54 -9.58 0.80 1.80
C GLY A 54 -9.06 -0.36 2.65
N ALA A 55 -7.77 -0.34 3.01
CA ALA A 55 -7.15 -1.37 3.84
C ALA A 55 -7.81 -1.45 5.22
N LEU A 56 -8.02 -0.30 5.88
CA LEU A 56 -8.68 -0.22 7.18
C LEU A 56 -10.14 -0.68 7.13
N ARG A 57 -10.88 -0.40 6.05
CA ARG A 57 -12.27 -0.88 5.93
C ARG A 57 -12.35 -2.40 5.84
N GLN A 58 -11.36 -3.04 5.23
CA GLN A 58 -11.35 -4.49 5.04
C GLN A 58 -10.84 -5.23 6.27
N ALA A 59 -9.82 -4.67 6.92
CA ALA A 59 -9.10 -5.33 7.99
C ALA A 59 -8.76 -4.32 9.11
N PRO A 60 -9.78 -3.77 9.81
CA PRO A 60 -9.59 -2.70 10.78
C PRO A 60 -8.79 -3.12 12.02
N ASN A 61 -8.79 -4.42 12.33
CA ASN A 61 -8.13 -4.99 13.51
C ASN A 61 -6.96 -5.91 13.15
N ASP A 62 -6.54 -5.92 11.88
CA ASP A 62 -5.43 -6.74 11.43
C ASP A 62 -4.10 -6.05 11.82
N PRO A 63 -3.28 -6.67 12.68
CA PRO A 63 -2.05 -6.06 13.15
C PRO A 63 -1.05 -5.78 12.02
N ASP A 64 -0.99 -6.63 10.99
CA ASP A 64 -0.07 -6.43 9.86
C ASP A 64 -0.48 -5.21 9.02
N VAL A 65 -1.79 -5.01 8.86
CA VAL A 65 -2.34 -3.80 8.23
C VAL A 65 -2.04 -2.58 9.09
N LEU A 66 -2.34 -2.62 10.38
CA LEU A 66 -2.13 -1.48 11.27
C LEU A 66 -0.65 -1.06 11.36
N ILE A 67 0.28 -2.02 11.47
CA ILE A 67 1.73 -1.76 11.38
C ILE A 67 2.06 -1.18 10.01
N GLY A 68 1.54 -1.81 8.95
CA GLY A 68 1.71 -1.40 7.58
C GLY A 68 1.39 0.08 7.32
N LEU A 69 0.34 0.56 7.98
CA LEU A 69 -0.17 1.93 7.91
C LEU A 69 0.48 2.88 8.91
N GLY A 70 0.95 2.38 10.05
CA GLY A 70 1.78 3.15 10.98
C GLY A 70 3.02 3.69 10.27
N ASP A 71 3.73 2.85 9.52
CA ASP A 71 4.92 3.24 8.74
C ASP A 71 4.63 4.32 7.68
N ILE A 72 3.38 4.42 7.21
CA ILE A 72 2.94 5.39 6.18
C ILE A 72 2.74 6.79 6.75
N PHE A 73 2.37 6.89 8.03
CA PHE A 73 2.05 8.17 8.68
C PHE A 73 3.05 8.56 9.78
N ALA A 74 4.08 7.75 10.01
CA ALA A 74 5.12 8.02 10.99
C ALA A 74 6.23 8.96 10.48
N ASP A 75 6.26 9.26 9.17
CA ASP A 75 7.03 10.34 8.53
C ASP A 75 6.20 11.63 8.45
#